data_AF-A0A6H1Q411-F1
#
_entry.id   AF-A0A6H1Q411-F1
#
_cell.length_a   1.000
_cell.length_b   1.000
_cell.length_c   1.000
_cell.angle_alpha   90.00
_cell.angle_beta   90.00
_cell.angle_gamma   90.00
#
_symmetry.space_group_name_H-M   'P 1'
#
loop_
_entity.id
_entity.type
_entity.pdbx_description
1 polymer ?
#
loop_
_entity_poly.entity_id
_entity_poly.type
_entity_poly.pdbx_seq_one_letter_code
_entity_poly.pdbx_strand_id
1 'polypeptide(L)' 'MSKSAFDPRLLEKYSEPKSLLHFQWGDDEKVYRYALVEIINEDEIDPTTKCKREEQGLTQQEIFKKICQEQH' A
#
# COMPACT_ATOMS: atom_id res chain seq x y z
N MET A 1 20.21 -14.11 0.24
CA MET A 1 18.76 -13.89 0.38
C MET A 1 18.13 -14.06 -0.98
N SER A 2 17.11 -14.89 -1.14
CA SER A 2 16.45 -15.07 -2.44
C SER A 2 15.43 -13.95 -2.68
N LYS A 3 15.30 -13.50 -3.93
CA LYS A 3 14.29 -12.50 -4.35
C LYS A 3 12.87 -12.86 -3.87
N SER A 4 12.59 -14.15 -3.70
CA SER A 4 11.32 -14.67 -3.18
C SER A 4 10.96 -14.20 -1.76
N ALA A 5 11.90 -13.71 -0.95
CA ALA A 5 11.61 -13.19 0.39
C ALA A 5 10.85 -11.85 0.36
N PHE A 6 10.91 -11.12 -0.76
CA PHE A 6 10.29 -9.81 -0.96
C PHE A 6 9.30 -9.83 -2.14
N ASP A 7 8.69 -10.99 -2.41
CA ASP A 7 7.70 -11.17 -3.46
C ASP A 7 6.31 -10.73 -2.96
N PRO A 8 5.68 -9.71 -3.56
CA PRO A 8 4.36 -9.22 -3.15
C PRO A 8 3.23 -10.24 -3.32
N ARG A 9 3.45 -11.34 -4.04
CA ARG A 9 2.45 -12.40 -4.24
C ARG A 9 2.30 -13.33 -3.03
N LEU A 10 3.18 -13.22 -2.03
CA LEU A 10 3.18 -14.09 -0.85
C LEU A 10 2.34 -13.56 0.32
N LEU A 11 1.44 -12.59 0.07
CA LEU A 11 0.61 -11.98 1.11
C LEU A 11 -0.30 -12.98 1.85
N GLU A 12 -0.75 -14.04 1.17
CA GLU A 12 -1.58 -15.11 1.74
C GLU A 12 -0.93 -15.87 2.92
N LYS A 13 0.39 -15.74 3.08
CA LYS A 13 1.14 -16.42 4.15
C LYS A 13 1.06 -15.69 5.49
N TYR A 14 0.57 -14.45 5.51
CA TYR A 14 0.38 -13.69 6.75
C TYR A 14 -0.97 -14.03 7.37
N SER A 15 -0.98 -14.39 8.65
CA SER A 15 -2.20 -14.66 9.42
C SER A 15 -2.99 -13.39 9.78
N GLU A 16 -2.37 -12.22 9.64
CA GLU A 16 -2.92 -10.92 9.99
C GLU A 16 -2.32 -9.82 9.09
N PRO A 17 -3.03 -8.69 8.88
CA PRO A 17 -2.47 -7.54 8.18
C PRO A 17 -1.21 -7.03 8.87
N LYS A 18 -0.15 -6.77 8.10
CA LYS A 18 1.12 -6.24 8.62
C LYS A 18 1.16 -4.73 8.51
N SER A 19 1.62 -4.06 9.55
CA SER A 19 1.83 -2.61 9.55
C SER A 19 2.90 -2.17 8.54
N LEU A 20 3.87 -3.05 8.24
CA LEU A 20 4.93 -2.80 7.27
C LEU A 20 5.08 -4.00 6.33
N LEU A 21 5.24 -3.72 5.05
CA LEU A 21 5.50 -4.70 4.00
C LEU A 21 6.74 -4.30 3.21
N HIS A 22 7.48 -5.29 2.71
CA HIS A 22 8.75 -5.09 2.02
C HIS A 22 8.75 -5.86 0.70
N PHE A 23 8.99 -5.15 -0.41
CA PHE A 23 8.90 -5.72 -1.76
C PHE A 23 10.06 -5.29 -2.65
N GLN A 24 10.45 -6.14 -3.60
CA GLN A 24 11.27 -5.73 -4.74
C GLN A 24 10.38 -5.40 -5.94
N TRP A 25 10.72 -4.35 -6.70
CA TRP A 25 9.94 -3.95 -7.87
C TRP A 25 10.62 -4.37 -9.16
N GLY A 26 9.99 -5.27 -9.92
CA GLY A 26 10.56 -5.83 -11.14
C GLY A 26 11.90 -6.52 -10.89
N ASP A 27 12.92 -6.13 -11.64
CA ASP A 27 14.29 -6.64 -11.50
C ASP A 27 15.21 -5.72 -10.68
N ASP A 28 14.67 -4.73 -9.97
CA ASP A 28 15.46 -3.85 -9.09
C ASP A 28 16.09 -4.67 -7.94
N GLU A 29 17.30 -4.27 -7.56
CA GLU A 29 18.02 -4.84 -6.42
C GLU A 29 17.55 -4.24 -5.08
N LYS A 30 16.85 -3.10 -5.12
CA LYS A 30 16.34 -2.40 -3.94
C LYS A 30 15.08 -3.04 -3.37
N VAL A 31 14.94 -2.93 -2.05
CA VAL A 31 13.73 -3.29 -1.32
C VAL A 31 12.98 -2.03 -0.92
N TYR A 32 11.72 -1.96 -1.34
CA TYR A 32 10.79 -0.89 -1.05
C TYR A 32 9.96 -1.27 0.18
N ARG A 33 9.76 -0.32 1.09
CA ARG A 33 8.94 -0.51 2.29
C ARG A 33 7.64 0.27 2.15
N TYR A 34 6.53 -0.43 2.31
CA TYR A 34 5.18 0.13 2.36
C TYR A 34 4.66 0.07 3.79
N ALA A 35 3.88 1.06 4.19
CA ALA A 35 3.17 1.08 5.46
C ALA A 35 1.66 0.88 5.22
N LEU A 36 1.01 0.16 6.13
CA LEU A 36 -0.44 0.14 6.18
C LEU A 36 -0.93 1.51 6.65
N VAL A 37 -1.55 2.27 5.75
CA VAL A 37 -2.00 3.63 6.04
C VAL A 37 -3.45 3.68 6.53
N GLU A 38 -4.29 2.75 6.05
CA GLU A 38 -5.71 2.66 6.39
C GLU A 38 -6.23 1.24 6.05
N ILE A 39 -7.29 0.80 6.73
CA ILE A 39 -8.10 -0.36 6.33
C ILE A 39 -9.49 0.20 5.99
N ILE A 40 -9.92 0.02 4.74
CA ILE A 40 -11.12 0.64 4.17
C ILE A 40 -12.09 -0.47 3.77
N ASN A 41 -13.40 -0.26 3.95
CA ASN A 41 -14.40 -1.18 3.43
C ASN A 41 -14.46 -1.11 1.91
N GLU A 42 -14.77 -2.23 1.25
CA GLU A 42 -14.78 -2.30 -0.21
C GLU A 42 -15.75 -1.32 -0.87
N ASP A 43 -16.87 -1.00 -0.21
CA ASP A 43 -17.89 -0.07 -0.67
C ASP A 43 -17.52 1.42 -0.48
N GLU A 44 -16.47 1.70 0.28
CA GLU A 44 -15.97 3.06 0.55
C GLU A 44 -14.84 3.49 -0.40
N ILE A 45 -14.38 2.58 -1.28
CA ILE A 45 -13.30 2.83 -2.24
C ILE A 45 -13.73 2.54 -3.67
N ASP A 46 -13.40 3.42 -4.61
CA ASP A 46 -13.61 3.13 -6.02
C ASP A 46 -12.62 2.06 -6.50
N PRO A 47 -13.06 0.89 -6.99
CA PRO A 47 -12.16 -0.20 -7.37
C PRO A 47 -11.33 0.10 -8.63
N THR A 48 -11.72 1.10 -9.44
CA THR A 48 -11.02 1.49 -10.66
C THR A 48 -9.99 2.57 -10.36
N THR A 49 -10.39 3.63 -9.64
CA THR A 49 -9.49 4.76 -9.33
C THR A 49 -8.68 4.54 -8.06
N LYS A 50 -9.04 3.55 -7.23
CA LYS A 50 -8.41 3.26 -5.93
C LYS A 50 -8.40 4.46 -4.98
N CYS A 51 -9.43 5.31 -5.08
CA CYS A 51 -9.59 6.52 -4.29
C CYS A 51 -10.94 6.49 -3.56
N LYS A 52 -10.97 6.99 -2.33
CA LYS A 52 -12.21 7.31 -1.62
C LYS A 52 -12.93 8.48 -2.32
N ARG A 53 -14.20 8.70 -1.96
CA ARG A 53 -15.02 9.76 -2.59
C ARG A 53 -14.39 11.14 -2.46
N GLU A 54 -13.82 11.44 -1.30
CA GLU A 54 -13.16 12.70 -0.95
C GLU A 54 -11.75 12.86 -1.55
N GLU A 55 -11.21 11.81 -2.16
CA GLU A 55 -9.89 11.77 -2.79
C GLU A 55 -9.96 11.90 -4.31
N GLN A 56 -11.16 11.96 -4.88
CA GLN A 56 -11.36 12.07 -6.32
C GLN A 56 -10.74 13.38 -6.86
N GLY A 57 -9.86 13.23 -7.86
CA GLY A 57 -9.10 14.34 -8.44
C GLY A 57 -7.74 14.60 -7.79
N LEU A 58 -7.39 13.89 -6.72
CA LEU A 58 -6.05 13.92 -6.13
C LEU A 58 -5.12 12.88 -6.79
N THR A 59 -3.85 13.19 -6.83
CA THR A 59 -2.80 12.23 -7.18
C THR A 59 -2.48 11.31 -5.99
N GLN A 60 -1.93 10.12 -6.26
CA GLN A 60 -1.50 9.18 -5.21
C GLN A 60 -0.52 9.82 -4.21
N GLN A 61 0.36 10.72 -4.66
CA GLN A 61 1.29 11.42 -3.77
C GLN A 61 0.57 12.44 -2.86
N GLU A 62 -0.44 13.15 -3.37
CA GLU A 62 -1.25 14.08 -2.57
C GLU A 62 -2.07 13.32 -1.53
N ILE A 63 -2.68 12.20 -1.91
CA ILE A 63 -3.41 11.32 -1.00
C ILE A 63 -2.46 10.81 0.11
N PHE A 64 -1.29 10.26 -0.27
CA PHE A 64 -0.31 9.79 0.70
C PHE A 64 0.13 10.89 1.67
N LYS A 65 0.40 12.09 1.15
CA LYS A 65 0.79 13.24 1.98
C LYS A 65 -0.32 13.63 2.95
N LYS A 66 -1.58 13.67 2.49
CA LYS A 66 -2.75 13.97 3.33
C LYS A 66 -2.86 12.95 4.48
N ILE A 67 -2.78 11.66 4.17
CA ILE A 67 -2.86 10.60 5.19
C ILE A 67 -1.70 10.71 6.20
N CYS A 68 -0.46 10.92 5.73
CA CYS A 68 0.68 11.07 6.63
C CYS A 68 0.65 12.36 7.47
N GLN A 69 -0.01 13.42 6.99
CA GLN A 69 -0.16 14.68 7.72
C GLN A 69 -1.28 14.63 8.74
N GLU A 70 -2.36 13.89 8.47
CA GLU A 70 -3.51 13.74 9.38
C GLU A 70 -3.22 12.81 10.57
N GLN A 71 -2.16 11.99 10.50
CA GLN A 71 -1.72 11.10 11.58
C GLN A 71 -0.80 11.76 12.62
N HIS A 72 -0.58 13.09 12.53
CA HIS A 72 0.21 13.90 13.47
C HIS A 72 -0.62 15.04 14.07
#